data_AF-A0A917CY12-F1
#
_entry.id   AF-A0A917CY12-F1
#
_cell.length_a   1.000
_cell.length_b   1.000
_cell.length_c   1.000
_cell.angle_alpha   90.00
_cell.angle_beta   90.00
_cell.angle_gamma   90.00
#
_symmetry.space_group_name_H-M   'P 1'
#
loop_
_entity.id
_entity.type
_entity.pdbx_description
1 polymer ?
#
loop_
_entity_poly.entity_id
_entity_poly.type
_entity_poly.pdbx_seq_one_letter_code
_entity_poly.pdbx_strand_id
1 'polypeptide(L)'
;MVFRNVLDAELQKRDEDGELVRGHSRTGLQNRNQVLAEGQGIRWRCGRHSCKLLRMGKLVRDLIPDIISASGRVPSTRILDAEEYRNALFNKLFEEGRELRDAADDDKAEELADVYEVVRALATDLGITMTKLDEVASEKRGSRGGFGGRVWLD
;
A
#
# COMPACT_ATOMS: atom_id res chain seq x y z
N MET A 1 -41.84 -44.25 -1.68
CA MET A 1 -41.77 -43.98 -0.23
C MET A 1 -42.44 -42.63 0.01
N VAL A 2 -43.65 -42.69 0.59
CA VAL A 2 -44.47 -41.70 1.34
C VAL A 2 -44.41 -40.19 1.01
N PHE A 3 -45.61 -39.65 0.73
CA PHE A 3 -46.10 -38.26 0.75
C PHE A 3 -45.68 -37.40 1.97
N ARG A 4 -45.47 -36.08 1.77
CA ARG A 4 -46.22 -34.99 2.45
C ARG A 4 -45.84 -33.55 1.98
N ASN A 5 -46.68 -32.94 1.16
CA ASN A 5 -47.58 -31.80 1.43
C ASN A 5 -47.20 -30.70 2.48
N VAL A 6 -47.50 -29.44 2.07
CA VAL A 6 -48.21 -28.34 2.80
C VAL A 6 -47.44 -27.01 2.98
N LEU A 7 -47.88 -26.06 2.16
CA LEU A 7 -48.32 -24.67 2.42
C LEU A 7 -47.40 -23.60 3.02
N ASP A 8 -47.52 -22.44 2.35
CA ASP A 8 -47.23 -21.07 2.76
C ASP A 8 -47.62 -20.73 4.20
N ALA A 9 -46.84 -19.84 4.80
CA ALA A 9 -47.31 -18.99 5.89
C ALA A 9 -46.53 -17.66 5.90
N GLU A 10 -47.03 -16.72 5.10
CA GLU A 10 -46.79 -15.28 5.28
C GLU A 10 -47.39 -14.85 6.62
N LEU A 11 -46.53 -14.48 7.57
CA LEU A 11 -46.93 -13.94 8.87
C LEU A 11 -47.43 -12.50 8.71
N GLN A 12 -48.74 -12.35 8.49
CA GLN A 12 -49.48 -11.11 8.69
C GLN A 12 -49.89 -10.98 10.17
N LYS A 13 -49.35 -9.98 10.86
CA LYS A 13 -49.73 -9.66 12.25
C LYS A 13 -51.09 -8.93 12.25
N ARG A 14 -52.00 -9.38 13.11
CA ARG A 14 -53.32 -8.78 13.40
C ARG A 14 -53.36 -8.41 14.89
N ASP A 15 -54.07 -7.35 15.23
CA ASP A 15 -54.14 -6.82 16.59
C ASP A 15 -55.32 -7.43 17.37
N GLU A 16 -55.35 -7.26 18.70
CA GLU A 16 -56.17 -8.03 19.66
C GLU A 16 -57.70 -7.88 19.51
N ASP A 17 -58.18 -6.96 18.68
CA ASP A 17 -59.61 -6.73 18.40
C ASP A 17 -60.05 -7.22 17.00
N GLY A 18 -59.18 -7.89 16.25
CA GLY A 18 -59.54 -8.63 15.03
C GLY A 18 -59.77 -7.78 13.76
N GLU A 19 -59.44 -6.49 13.77
CA GLU A 19 -59.55 -5.62 12.59
C GLU A 19 -58.24 -5.56 11.75
N LEU A 20 -58.38 -5.40 10.43
CA LEU A 20 -57.30 -5.49 9.44
C LEU A 20 -56.63 -4.10 9.26
N VAL A 21 -55.49 -3.87 9.90
CA VAL A 21 -54.83 -2.55 9.85
C VAL A 21 -54.20 -2.30 8.47
N ARG A 22 -54.81 -1.39 7.67
CA ARG A 22 -54.16 -0.79 6.49
C ARG A 22 -53.60 0.58 6.87
N GLY A 23 -52.27 0.74 6.82
CA GLY A 23 -51.61 2.04 6.94
C GLY A 23 -50.88 2.45 5.66
N HIS A 24 -51.45 3.37 4.90
CA HIS A 24 -50.87 3.94 3.69
C HIS A 24 -50.00 5.17 3.98
N SER A 25 -48.85 5.23 3.30
CA SER A 25 -48.22 6.38 2.63
C SER A 25 -47.82 7.63 3.44
N ARG A 26 -46.54 8.01 3.33
CA ARG A 26 -46.05 9.12 2.48
C ARG A 26 -44.66 9.56 2.92
N THR A 27 -43.69 9.43 2.02
CA THR A 27 -42.77 10.48 1.51
C THR A 27 -41.48 9.82 1.02
N GLY A 28 -41.07 10.21 -0.17
CA GLY A 28 -39.91 9.63 -0.85
C GLY A 28 -38.59 10.15 -0.33
N LEU A 29 -37.55 9.37 -0.63
CA LEU A 29 -36.14 9.74 -0.83
C LEU A 29 -35.47 8.44 -1.29
N GLN A 30 -35.37 8.22 -2.61
CA GLN A 30 -34.18 8.51 -3.41
C GLN A 30 -32.89 7.91 -2.82
N ASN A 31 -32.38 6.93 -3.55
CA ASN A 31 -30.98 6.57 -3.72
C ASN A 31 -30.10 6.38 -2.48
N ARG A 32 -29.84 5.11 -2.18
CA ARG A 32 -28.66 4.65 -1.44
C ARG A 32 -27.38 4.96 -2.24
N ASN A 33 -26.92 6.19 -2.16
CA ASN A 33 -25.53 6.57 -2.40
C ASN A 33 -25.27 7.92 -1.73
N GLN A 34 -25.14 7.88 -0.41
CA GLN A 34 -24.59 8.98 0.35
C GLN A 34 -23.98 8.41 1.63
N VAL A 35 -22.65 8.31 1.68
CA VAL A 35 -21.94 8.31 2.97
C VAL A 35 -21.13 9.58 2.98
N LEU A 36 -21.52 10.42 3.92
CA LEU A 36 -21.00 11.75 4.19
C LEU A 36 -19.54 11.66 4.62
N ALA A 37 -18.75 12.62 4.15
CA ALA A 37 -17.46 12.93 4.71
C ALA A 37 -17.68 13.51 6.12
N GLU A 38 -17.32 12.76 7.15
CA GLU A 38 -17.11 13.32 8.49
C GLU A 38 -15.80 12.78 9.04
N GLY A 39 -14.92 13.73 9.40
CA GLY A 39 -13.59 13.45 9.86
C GLY A 39 -13.58 12.69 11.18
N GLN A 40 -12.81 11.60 11.20
CA GLN A 40 -12.18 11.04 12.38
C GLN A 40 -11.02 10.16 11.90
N GLY A 41 -9.82 10.44 12.40
CA GLY A 41 -8.59 9.79 11.98
C GLY A 41 -8.68 8.26 12.06
N ILE A 42 -8.39 7.60 10.94
CA ILE A 42 -8.50 6.15 10.83
C ILE A 42 -7.18 5.53 11.28
N ARG A 43 -7.25 4.78 12.38
CA ARG A 43 -6.16 4.01 12.97
C ARG A 43 -5.92 2.73 12.16
N TRP A 44 -4.77 2.64 11.49
CA TRP A 44 -4.33 1.45 10.77
C TRP A 44 -3.60 0.48 11.73
N ARG A 45 -4.06 -0.77 11.77
CA ARG A 45 -3.32 -1.88 12.38
C ARG A 45 -2.55 -2.59 11.26
N CYS A 46 -1.38 -2.05 10.94
CA CYS A 46 -0.38 -2.73 10.11
C CYS A 46 0.54 -3.52 11.05
N GLY A 47 0.80 -4.78 10.72
CA GLY A 47 1.77 -5.58 11.45
C GLY A 47 3.16 -5.01 11.25
N ARG A 48 3.56 -4.14 12.18
CA ARG A 48 4.93 -3.62 12.36
C ARG A 48 5.43 -2.81 11.15
N HIS A 49 5.31 -1.48 11.30
CA HIS A 49 5.99 -0.36 10.64
C HIS A 49 4.98 0.72 10.25
N SER A 50 5.24 1.90 10.81
CA SER A 50 4.33 3.02 10.91
C SER A 50 3.97 3.61 9.55
N CYS A 51 2.67 3.70 9.25
CA CYS A 51 2.17 4.69 8.29
C CYS A 51 2.39 6.09 8.89
N LYS A 52 3.61 6.62 8.74
CA LYS A 52 3.91 8.03 9.02
C LYS A 52 3.26 8.87 7.93
N LEU A 53 2.15 9.50 8.29
CA LEU A 53 1.62 10.76 7.79
C LEU A 53 2.01 11.14 6.34
N LEU A 54 1.09 10.85 5.42
CA LEU A 54 1.04 11.29 4.02
C LEU A 54 0.93 12.83 3.90
N ARG A 55 1.98 13.56 4.26
CA ARG A 55 2.11 15.00 3.98
C ARG A 55 3.23 15.33 2.98
N MET A 56 4.07 14.35 2.65
CA MET A 56 5.04 14.40 1.55
C MET A 56 4.74 13.24 0.61
N GLY A 57 4.64 13.51 -0.69
CA GLY A 57 4.56 12.45 -1.70
C GLY A 57 5.83 11.61 -1.66
N LYS A 58 5.70 10.30 -1.88
CA LYS A 58 6.82 9.37 -1.99
C LYS A 58 6.80 8.66 -3.33
N LEU A 59 7.98 8.32 -3.85
CA LEU A 59 8.09 7.43 -4.99
C LEU A 59 7.62 6.03 -4.57
N VAL A 60 6.77 5.42 -5.38
CA VAL A 60 6.25 4.06 -5.17
C VAL A 60 6.53 3.22 -6.41
N ARG A 61 6.55 1.89 -6.26
CA ARG A 61 6.63 0.98 -7.40
C ARG A 61 5.37 1.10 -8.26
N ASP A 62 5.50 0.81 -9.55
CA ASP A 62 4.47 1.06 -10.57
C ASP A 62 3.14 0.34 -10.30
N LEU A 63 3.18 -0.82 -9.63
CA LEU A 63 1.99 -1.62 -9.31
C LEU A 63 1.29 -1.20 -8.00
N ILE A 64 1.90 -0.31 -7.20
CA ILE A 64 1.34 0.10 -5.90
C ILE A 64 -0.02 0.81 -6.05
N PRO A 65 -0.23 1.73 -7.02
CA PRO A 65 -1.55 2.34 -7.24
C PRO A 65 -2.64 1.32 -7.53
N ASP A 66 -2.34 0.28 -8.32
CA ASP A 66 -3.29 -0.78 -8.66
C ASP A 66 -3.64 -1.63 -7.44
N ILE A 67 -2.64 -2.00 -6.64
CA ILE A 67 -2.84 -2.73 -5.38
C ILE A 67 -3.70 -1.91 -4.41
N ILE A 68 -3.48 -0.59 -4.31
CA ILE A 68 -4.31 0.30 -3.49
C ILE A 68 -5.75 0.33 -4.01
N SER A 69 -5.93 0.43 -5.34
CA SER A 69 -7.24 0.44 -5.98
C SER A 69 -8.02 -0.86 -5.75
N ALA A 70 -7.35 -2.00 -5.86
CA ALA A 70 -7.91 -3.32 -5.57
C ALA A 70 -8.33 -3.47 -4.09
N SER A 71 -7.72 -2.72 -3.18
CA SER A 71 -8.13 -2.67 -1.76
C SER A 71 -9.34 -1.75 -1.48
N GLY A 72 -9.99 -1.20 -2.52
CA GLY A 72 -11.15 -0.32 -2.39
C GLY A 72 -10.82 1.14 -2.02
N ARG A 73 -9.54 1.53 -2.10
CA ARG A 73 -9.07 2.90 -1.85
C ARG A 73 -8.74 3.60 -3.16
N VAL A 74 -8.86 4.94 -3.21
CA VAL A 74 -8.51 5.72 -4.40
C VAL A 74 -7.10 6.31 -4.22
N PRO A 75 -6.07 5.84 -4.96
CA PRO A 75 -4.75 6.44 -4.90
C PRO A 75 -4.76 7.82 -5.61
N SER A 76 -4.01 8.78 -5.07
CA SER A 76 -3.70 10.04 -5.76
C SER A 76 -2.26 9.95 -6.26
N THR A 77 -2.08 9.89 -7.58
CA THR A 77 -0.78 9.75 -8.22
C THR A 77 -0.58 10.82 -9.30
N ARG A 78 0.68 11.09 -9.61
CA ARG A 78 1.10 11.82 -10.80
C ARG A 78 2.40 11.20 -11.31
N ILE A 79 2.68 11.38 -12.59
CA ILE A 79 3.98 11.03 -13.16
C ILE A 79 4.95 12.19 -12.86
N LEU A 80 6.16 11.83 -12.43
CA LEU A 80 7.25 12.78 -12.19
C LEU A 80 7.95 13.09 -13.51
N ASP A 81 8.47 14.31 -13.68
CA ASP A 81 9.43 14.57 -14.75
C ASP A 81 10.81 13.93 -14.42
N ALA A 82 11.76 14.02 -15.34
CA ALA A 82 13.07 13.38 -15.19
C ALA A 82 13.88 13.92 -13.99
N GLU A 83 13.82 15.22 -13.71
CA GLU A 83 14.56 15.82 -12.60
C GLU A 83 13.91 15.47 -11.26
N GLU A 84 12.59 15.60 -11.18
CA GLU A 84 11.80 15.19 -10.02
C GLU A 84 11.96 13.70 -9.72
N TYR A 85 11.97 12.85 -10.75
CA TYR A 85 12.15 11.41 -10.63
C TYR A 85 13.52 11.07 -10.06
N ARG A 86 14.59 11.66 -10.61
CA ARG A 86 15.96 11.46 -10.10
C ARG A 86 16.07 11.87 -8.64
N ASN A 87 15.55 13.04 -8.28
CA ASN A 87 15.56 13.51 -6.89
C ASN A 87 14.75 12.58 -5.98
N ALA A 88 13.60 12.08 -6.46
CA ALA A 88 12.78 11.13 -5.73
C ALA A 88 13.49 9.78 -5.52
N LEU A 89 14.25 9.29 -6.51
CA LEU A 89 15.08 8.08 -6.38
C LEU A 89 16.18 8.22 -5.32
N PHE A 90 16.88 9.35 -5.28
CA PHE A 90 17.87 9.59 -4.22
C PHE A 90 17.22 9.67 -2.83
N ASN A 91 16.09 10.36 -2.72
CA ASN A 91 15.32 10.38 -1.47
C ASN A 91 14.87 8.98 -1.06
N LYS A 92 14.46 8.15 -2.03
CA LYS A 92 14.07 6.76 -1.82
C LYS A 92 15.25 5.94 -1.30
N LEU A 93 16.44 6.09 -1.87
CA LEU A 93 17.65 5.40 -1.41
C LEU A 93 17.95 5.69 0.07
N PHE A 94 17.77 6.93 0.53
CA PHE A 94 17.93 7.28 1.94
C PHE A 94 16.79 6.76 2.84
N GLU A 95 15.57 6.65 2.31
CA GLU A 95 14.44 6.01 3.00
C GLU A 95 14.74 4.53 3.23
N GLU A 96 14.98 3.76 2.16
CA GLU A 96 15.25 2.32 2.22
C GLU A 96 16.50 1.99 3.05
N GLY A 97 17.55 2.81 2.94
CA GLY A 97 18.76 2.63 3.75
C GLY A 97 18.50 2.83 5.26
N ARG A 98 17.54 3.67 5.63
CA ARG A 98 17.10 3.84 7.03
C ARG A 98 16.20 2.68 7.46
N GLU A 99 15.29 2.24 6.60
CA GLU A 99 14.41 1.09 6.87
C GLU A 99 15.25 -0.17 7.06
N LEU A 100 16.21 -0.47 6.19
CA LEU A 100 17.17 -1.56 6.33
C LEU A 100 17.95 -1.53 7.65
N ARG A 101 18.36 -0.33 8.10
CA ARG A 101 19.09 -0.17 9.38
C ARG A 101 18.19 -0.47 10.57
N ASP A 102 16.93 -0.03 10.51
CA ASP A 102 15.98 -0.07 11.63
C ASP A 102 15.15 -1.37 11.65
N ALA A 103 15.20 -2.16 10.57
CA ALA A 103 14.46 -3.41 10.42
C ALA A 103 14.92 -4.53 11.36
N ALA A 104 13.96 -5.40 11.71
CA ALA A 104 14.25 -6.65 12.40
C ALA A 104 15.05 -7.60 11.50
N ASP A 105 15.79 -8.53 12.08
CA ASP A 105 16.67 -9.43 11.32
C ASP A 105 15.92 -10.25 10.26
N ASP A 106 14.68 -10.67 10.55
CA ASP A 106 13.82 -11.42 9.62
C ASP A 106 13.35 -10.57 8.42
N ASP A 107 13.29 -9.23 8.59
CA ASP A 107 12.81 -8.30 7.56
C ASP A 107 13.97 -7.73 6.72
N LYS A 108 15.21 -7.79 7.22
CA LYS A 108 16.40 -7.17 6.55
C LYS A 108 16.61 -7.64 5.12
N ALA A 109 16.27 -8.87 4.79
CA ALA A 109 16.42 -9.39 3.44
C ALA A 109 15.50 -8.66 2.44
N GLU A 110 14.27 -8.33 2.85
CA GLU A 110 13.31 -7.58 2.04
C GLU A 110 13.80 -6.15 1.83
N GLU A 111 14.21 -5.48 2.91
CA GLU A 111 14.73 -4.11 2.85
C GLU A 111 16.02 -4.00 2.01
N LEU A 112 16.89 -5.02 2.06
CA LEU A 112 18.06 -5.10 1.18
C LEU A 112 17.66 -5.20 -0.30
N ALA A 113 16.59 -5.93 -0.60
CA ALA A 113 16.05 -6.05 -1.95
C ALA A 113 15.46 -4.71 -2.42
N ASP A 114 14.82 -3.95 -1.53
CA ASP A 114 14.34 -2.60 -1.83
C ASP A 114 15.49 -1.61 -2.12
N VAL A 115 16.54 -1.61 -1.30
CA VAL A 115 17.77 -0.84 -1.58
C VAL A 115 18.36 -1.23 -2.95
N TYR A 116 18.43 -2.52 -3.24
CA TYR A 116 18.96 -3.01 -4.53
C TYR A 116 18.10 -2.57 -5.72
N GLU A 117 16.78 -2.58 -5.60
CA GLU A 117 15.87 -2.10 -6.65
C GLU A 117 16.08 -0.60 -6.92
N VAL A 118 16.23 0.21 -5.87
CA VAL A 118 16.51 1.64 -6.01
C VAL A 118 17.86 1.89 -6.69
N VAL A 119 18.90 1.13 -6.34
CA VAL A 119 20.22 1.22 -7.01
C VAL A 119 20.11 0.90 -8.50
N ARG A 120 19.32 -0.12 -8.87
CA ARG A 120 19.09 -0.49 -10.28
C ARG A 120 18.36 0.61 -11.06
N ALA A 121 17.34 1.22 -10.45
CA ALA A 121 16.62 2.34 -11.04
C ALA A 121 17.53 3.56 -11.23
N LEU A 122 18.34 3.91 -10.22
CA LEU A 122 19.33 4.99 -10.31
C LEU A 122 20.39 4.71 -11.39
N ALA A 123 20.90 3.48 -11.49
CA ALA A 123 21.85 3.11 -12.52
C ALA A 123 21.25 3.35 -13.91
N THR A 124 19.99 2.93 -14.11
CA THR A 124 19.26 3.13 -15.37
C THR A 124 19.07 4.61 -15.69
N ASP A 125 18.62 5.42 -14.71
CA ASP A 125 18.42 6.87 -14.86
C ASP A 125 19.73 7.63 -15.19
N LEU A 126 20.86 7.15 -14.68
CA LEU A 126 22.20 7.70 -14.94
C LEU A 126 22.85 7.14 -16.21
N GLY A 127 22.18 6.23 -16.94
CA GLY A 127 22.74 5.58 -18.14
C GLY A 127 23.88 4.59 -17.85
N ILE A 128 23.93 4.04 -16.63
CA ILE A 128 24.92 3.07 -16.18
C ILE A 128 24.30 1.67 -16.24
N THR A 129 24.96 0.75 -16.95
CA THR A 129 24.51 -0.65 -16.94
C THR A 129 24.91 -1.34 -15.64
N MET A 130 24.13 -2.33 -15.19
CA MET A 130 24.48 -3.10 -13.99
C MET A 130 25.84 -3.80 -14.12
N THR A 131 26.15 -4.34 -15.31
CA THR A 131 27.48 -4.88 -15.61
C THR A 131 28.58 -3.84 -15.39
N LYS A 132 28.39 -2.61 -15.85
CA LYS A 132 29.38 -1.56 -15.66
C LYS A 132 29.53 -1.17 -14.19
N LEU A 133 28.42 -1.12 -13.46
CA LEU A 133 28.43 -0.86 -12.02
C LEU A 133 29.22 -1.94 -11.26
N ASP A 134 29.00 -3.22 -11.60
CA ASP A 134 29.68 -4.37 -11.01
C ASP A 134 31.17 -4.39 -11.34
N GLU A 135 31.56 -4.06 -12.57
CA GLU A 135 32.96 -3.89 -12.97
C GLU A 135 33.66 -2.84 -12.08
N VAL A 136 33.06 -1.65 -11.96
CA VAL A 136 33.62 -0.55 -11.15
C VAL A 136 33.70 -0.94 -9.67
N ALA A 137 32.70 -1.65 -9.14
CA ALA A 137 32.71 -2.14 -7.77
C ALA A 137 33.80 -3.21 -7.56
N SER A 138 34.00 -4.09 -8.54
CA SER A 138 35.01 -5.16 -8.50
C SER A 138 36.43 -4.60 -8.60
N GLU A 139 36.67 -3.63 -9.47
CA GLU A 139 37.95 -2.93 -9.59
C GLU A 139 38.32 -2.21 -8.28
N LYS A 140 37.35 -1.50 -7.67
CA LYS A 140 37.55 -0.88 -6.35
C LYS A 140 37.86 -1.92 -5.28
N ARG A 141 37.16 -3.06 -5.29
CA ARG A 141 37.40 -4.16 -4.34
C ARG A 141 38.79 -4.78 -4.52
N GLY A 142 39.26 -4.94 -5.76
CA GLY A 142 40.60 -5.45 -6.06
C GLY A 142 41.72 -4.47 -5.67
N SER A 143 41.50 -3.18 -5.88
CA SER A 143 42.51 -2.13 -5.61
C SER A 143 42.54 -1.64 -4.16
N ARG A 144 41.40 -1.62 -3.47
CA ARG A 144 41.24 -1.03 -2.12
C ARG A 144 40.77 -2.03 -1.06
N GLY A 145 40.49 -3.27 -1.44
CA GLY A 145 39.85 -4.26 -0.58
C GLY A 145 38.34 -4.06 -0.46
N GLY A 146 37.69 -4.95 0.29
CA GLY A 146 36.28 -4.83 0.67
C GLY A 146 36.10 -4.57 2.16
N PHE A 147 34.85 -4.50 2.60
CA PHE A 147 34.51 -4.27 4.01
C PHE A 147 34.71 -5.49 4.93
N GLY A 148 35.21 -6.62 4.43
CA GLY A 148 35.41 -7.85 5.20
C GLY A 148 36.43 -7.72 6.34
N GLY A 149 37.38 -6.78 6.22
CA GLY A 149 38.38 -6.50 7.26
C GLY A 149 37.86 -5.73 8.47
N ARG A 150 36.62 -5.21 8.43
CA ARG A 150 35.98 -4.46 9.55
C ARG A 150 36.84 -3.32 10.10
N VAL A 151 37.58 -2.63 9.23
CA VAL A 151 38.48 -1.53 9.60
C VAL A 151 37.70 -0.22 9.73
N TRP A 152 37.92 0.52 10.82
CA TRP A 152 37.39 1.86 11.08
C TRP A 152 38.52 2.90 11.09
N LEU A 153 38.26 4.12 10.64
CA LEU A 153 39.22 5.23 10.60
C LEU A 153 38.66 6.40 11.41
N ASP A 154 39.45 6.93 12.36
CA ASP A 154 39.13 8.09 13.21
C ASP A 154 39.62 9.44 12.63
#